data_AF-A0A1Y2JYH0-F1
#
_entry.id   AF-A0A1Y2JYH0-F1
#
_cell.length_a   1.000
_cell.length_b   1.000
_cell.length_c   1.000
_cell.angle_alpha   90.00
_cell.angle_beta   90.00
_cell.angle_gamma   90.00
#
_symmetry.space_group_name_H-M   'P 1'
#
loop_
_entity.id
_entity.type
_entity.pdbx_description
1 polymer ?
#
loop_
_entity_poly.entity_id
_entity_poly.type
_entity_poly.pdbx_seq_one_letter_code
_entity_poly.pdbx_strand_id
1 'polypeptide(L)'
;MRRGRKPVLTLHQKWAVGGECERLWRDLAEQQALADHRQQPHQRDVKNEQGKLQAVPVASRDFRVWRDARKRASSEIEEILSEAGAARLAVIQVKRPYGKRNEILKAAISWCAATYGKTIIERHAQECWDAFSAMTKRLAHQRT
;
A
#
# COMPACT_ATOMS: atom_id res chain seq x y z
N MET A 1 29.52 1.68 -38.86
CA MET A 1 29.03 1.63 -37.46
C MET A 1 28.11 2.83 -37.21
N ARG A 2 26.79 2.63 -37.11
CA ARG A 2 25.87 3.74 -36.79
C ARG A 2 26.14 4.14 -35.33
N ARG A 3 26.69 5.34 -35.11
CA ARG A 3 26.80 5.93 -33.76
C ARG A 3 25.38 6.11 -33.22
N GLY A 4 24.90 5.15 -32.44
CA GLY A 4 23.61 5.22 -31.77
C GLY A 4 23.56 6.43 -30.86
N ARG A 5 22.38 7.06 -30.75
CA ARG A 5 22.16 8.14 -29.77
C ARG A 5 22.50 7.60 -28.38
N LYS A 6 23.22 8.39 -27.57
CA LYS A 6 23.50 8.03 -26.18
C LYS A 6 22.18 7.80 -25.45
N PRO A 7 22.03 6.71 -24.68
CA PRO A 7 20.81 6.46 -23.94
C PRO A 7 20.59 7.56 -22.90
N VAL A 8 19.33 7.99 -22.74
CA VAL A 8 18.94 9.06 -21.80
C VAL A 8 19.28 8.66 -20.36
N LEU A 9 18.96 7.42 -20.00
CA LEU A 9 19.22 6.84 -18.67
C LEU A 9 20.28 5.74 -18.75
N THR A 10 21.16 5.70 -17.75
CA THR A 10 22.05 4.54 -17.54
C THR A 10 21.24 3.32 -17.07
N LEU A 11 21.82 2.13 -17.12
CA LEU A 11 21.13 0.91 -16.66
C LEU A 11 20.68 1.01 -15.20
N HIS A 12 21.55 1.52 -14.32
CA HIS A 12 21.22 1.76 -12.92
C HIS A 12 20.05 2.75 -12.75
N GLN A 13 20.07 3.86 -13.51
CA GLN A 13 18.97 4.83 -13.49
C GLN A 13 17.66 4.22 -13.96
N LYS A 14 17.67 3.36 -15.00
CA LYS A 14 16.47 2.66 -15.45
C LYS A 14 15.89 1.76 -14.36
N TRP A 15 16.73 1.01 -13.65
CA TRP A 15 16.27 0.17 -12.55
C TRP A 15 15.74 0.98 -11.38
N ALA A 16 16.40 2.09 -11.03
CA ALA A 16 15.93 2.97 -9.97
C ALA A 16 14.56 3.59 -10.29
N VAL A 17 14.37 4.11 -11.51
CA VAL A 17 13.06 4.62 -11.96
C VAL A 17 12.01 3.51 -11.97
N GLY A 18 12.35 2.31 -12.45
CA GLY A 18 11.44 1.18 -12.43
C GLY A 18 11.04 0.73 -11.02
N GLY A 19 12.00 0.76 -10.07
CA GLY A 19 11.74 0.51 -8.65
C GLY A 19 10.87 1.58 -8.01
N GLU A 20 11.02 2.84 -8.41
CA GLU A 20 10.14 3.92 -7.94
C GLU A 20 8.71 3.75 -8.46
N CYS A 21 8.52 3.36 -9.73
CA CYS A 21 7.20 3.00 -10.25
C CYS A 21 6.54 1.87 -9.43
N GLU A 22 7.32 0.84 -9.08
CA GLU A 22 6.86 -0.28 -8.26
C GLU A 22 6.50 0.17 -6.83
N ARG A 23 7.30 1.06 -6.22
CA ARG A 23 7.05 1.62 -4.90
C ARG A 23 5.73 2.40 -4.88
N LEU A 24 5.57 3.36 -5.80
CA LEU A 24 4.35 4.15 -5.97
C LEU A 24 3.12 3.27 -6.23
N TRP A 25 3.29 2.21 -7.01
CA TRP A 25 2.25 1.23 -7.23
C TRP A 25 1.80 0.54 -5.93
N ARG A 26 2.74 0.07 -5.11
CA ARG A 26 2.44 -0.58 -3.83
C ARG A 26 1.74 0.37 -2.87
N ASP A 27 2.26 1.60 -2.74
CA ASP A 27 1.66 2.61 -1.86
C ASP A 27 0.19 2.85 -2.22
N LEU A 28 -0.11 3.06 -3.51
CA LEU A 28 -1.48 3.28 -3.97
C LEU A 28 -2.36 2.04 -3.78
N ALA A 29 -1.80 0.85 -4.04
CA ALA A 29 -2.51 -0.41 -3.89
C ALA A 29 -2.88 -0.68 -2.42
N GLU A 30 -1.96 -0.41 -1.49
CA GLU A 30 -2.17 -0.51 -0.05
C GLU A 30 -3.21 0.51 0.44
N GLN A 31 -3.11 1.77 -0.02
CA GLN A 31 -4.09 2.80 0.32
C GLN A 31 -5.50 2.42 -0.15
N GLN A 32 -5.64 1.93 -1.39
CA GLN A 32 -6.93 1.48 -1.90
C GLN A 32 -7.47 0.30 -1.10
N ALA A 33 -6.64 -0.71 -0.86
CA ALA A 33 -7.08 -1.90 -0.14
C ALA A 33 -7.47 -1.60 1.31
N LEU A 34 -6.77 -0.67 1.97
CA LEU A 34 -7.14 -0.16 3.29
C LEU A 34 -8.44 0.66 3.25
N ALA A 35 -8.64 1.48 2.21
CA ALA A 35 -9.88 2.23 2.05
C ALA A 35 -11.08 1.30 1.86
N ASP A 36 -10.95 0.31 0.97
CA ASP A 36 -11.98 -0.69 0.72
C ASP A 36 -12.30 -1.50 1.98
N HIS A 37 -11.27 -1.94 2.71
CA HIS A 37 -11.45 -2.63 3.97
C HIS A 37 -12.20 -1.77 5.01
N ARG A 38 -11.79 -0.51 5.18
CA ARG A 38 -12.47 0.43 6.10
C ARG A 38 -13.92 0.73 5.73
N GLN A 39 -14.29 0.57 4.47
CA GLN A 39 -15.66 0.80 4.01
C GLN A 39 -16.60 -0.37 4.33
N GLN A 40 -16.06 -1.55 4.69
CA GLN A 40 -16.88 -2.71 5.06
C GLN A 40 -17.79 -2.38 6.26
N PRO A 41 -19.08 -2.77 6.23
CA PRO A 41 -20.03 -2.42 7.29
C PRO A 41 -19.56 -2.82 8.69
N HIS A 42 -19.17 -4.09 8.86
CA HIS A 42 -18.69 -4.62 10.14
C HIS A 42 -17.43 -3.90 10.67
N GLN A 43 -16.58 -3.34 9.80
CA GLN A 43 -15.42 -2.55 10.24
C GLN A 43 -15.83 -1.20 10.84
N ARG A 44 -16.96 -0.64 10.41
CA ARG A 44 -17.52 0.58 11.02
C ARG A 44 -18.02 0.27 12.43
N ASP A 45 -18.68 -0.85 12.61
CA ASP A 45 -19.21 -1.28 13.91
C ASP A 45 -18.08 -1.60 14.89
N VAL A 46 -17.05 -2.34 14.44
CA VAL A 46 -15.83 -2.56 15.23
C VAL A 46 -15.18 -1.23 15.63
N LYS A 47 -15.09 -0.26 14.71
CA LYS A 47 -14.52 1.06 15.00
C LYS A 47 -15.36 1.83 16.02
N ASN A 48 -16.69 1.72 15.97
CA ASN A 48 -17.57 2.35 16.94
C ASN A 48 -17.32 1.79 18.35
N GLU A 49 -17.22 0.47 18.51
CA GLU A 49 -16.93 -0.14 19.81
C GLU A 49 -15.54 0.22 20.35
N GLN A 50 -14.53 0.25 19.46
CA GLN A 50 -13.19 0.74 19.82
C GLN A 50 -13.23 2.22 20.25
N GLY A 51 -14.03 3.04 19.58
CA GLY A 51 -14.21 4.46 19.90
C GLY A 51 -14.82 4.68 21.28
N LYS A 52 -15.83 3.91 21.66
CA LYS A 52 -16.45 3.97 23.01
C LYS A 52 -15.42 3.72 24.11
N LEU A 53 -14.52 2.76 23.92
CA LEU A 53 -13.43 2.51 24.87
C LEU A 53 -12.45 3.68 24.94
N GLN A 54 -12.03 4.20 23.79
CA GLN A 54 -11.02 5.27 23.73
C GLN A 54 -11.52 6.60 24.32
N ALA A 55 -12.82 6.89 24.21
CA ALA A 55 -13.42 8.12 24.70
C ALA A 55 -13.35 8.29 26.23
N VAL A 56 -13.16 7.20 27.00
CA VAL A 56 -13.07 7.26 28.47
C VAL A 56 -11.70 7.83 28.89
N PRO A 57 -11.63 9.00 29.57
CA PRO A 57 -10.37 9.60 29.99
C PRO A 57 -9.57 8.68 30.91
N VAL A 58 -8.24 8.63 30.73
CA VAL A 58 -7.37 7.72 31.48
C VAL A 58 -7.46 7.96 32.99
N ALA A 59 -7.54 9.23 33.40
CA ALA A 59 -7.66 9.63 34.80
C ALA A 59 -8.94 9.14 35.49
N SER A 60 -10.00 8.84 34.72
CA SER A 60 -11.30 8.39 35.22
C SER A 60 -11.45 6.86 35.17
N ARG A 61 -10.42 6.11 34.76
CA ARG A 61 -10.46 4.66 34.64
C ARG A 61 -10.20 4.01 35.99
N ASP A 62 -11.25 3.73 36.74
CA ASP A 62 -11.17 2.69 37.77
C ASP A 62 -10.71 1.38 37.11
N PHE A 63 -9.70 0.73 37.68
CA PHE A 63 -9.06 -0.42 37.08
C PHE A 63 -10.03 -1.59 36.83
N ARG A 64 -10.95 -1.86 37.76
CA ARG A 64 -11.92 -2.95 37.62
C ARG A 64 -12.96 -2.61 36.56
N VAL A 65 -13.54 -1.41 36.64
CA VAL A 65 -14.54 -0.94 35.68
C VAL A 65 -13.97 -0.91 34.26
N TRP A 66 -12.73 -0.46 34.11
CA TRP A 66 -12.04 -0.43 32.83
C TRP A 66 -11.73 -1.83 32.28
N ARG A 67 -11.29 -2.76 33.14
CA ARG A 67 -11.06 -4.15 32.74
C ARG A 67 -12.36 -4.80 32.24
N ASP A 68 -13.46 -4.59 32.93
CA ASP A 68 -14.75 -5.19 32.56
C ASP A 68 -15.35 -4.54 31.31
N ALA A 69 -15.21 -3.21 31.15
CA ALA A 69 -15.57 -2.51 29.92
C ALA A 69 -14.77 -3.03 28.72
N ARG A 70 -13.45 -3.22 28.89
CA ARG A 70 -12.59 -3.79 27.85
C ARG A 70 -12.99 -5.21 27.47
N LYS A 71 -13.36 -6.05 28.45
CA LYS A 71 -13.85 -7.41 28.18
C LYS A 71 -15.14 -7.40 27.38
N ARG A 72 -16.12 -6.58 27.77
CA ARG A 72 -17.40 -6.44 27.06
C ARG A 72 -17.21 -6.00 25.62
N ALA A 73 -16.47 -4.91 25.41
CA ALA A 73 -16.18 -4.43 24.06
C ALA A 73 -15.39 -5.44 23.22
N SER A 74 -14.49 -6.25 23.82
CA SER A 74 -13.83 -7.33 23.08
C SER A 74 -14.82 -8.42 22.66
N SER A 75 -15.78 -8.78 23.52
CA SER A 75 -16.83 -9.75 23.21
C SER A 75 -17.75 -9.23 22.10
N GLU A 76 -18.16 -7.97 22.16
CA GLU A 76 -19.00 -7.32 21.15
C GLU A 76 -18.27 -7.26 19.79
N ILE A 77 -16.97 -6.92 19.78
CA ILE A 77 -16.15 -6.95 18.55
C ILE A 77 -16.07 -8.38 17.99
N GLU A 78 -15.90 -9.39 18.84
CA GLU A 78 -15.84 -10.79 18.41
C GLU A 78 -17.18 -11.26 17.81
N GLU A 79 -18.31 -10.84 18.39
CA GLU A 79 -19.65 -11.12 17.88
C GLU A 79 -19.85 -10.48 16.50
N ILE A 80 -19.58 -9.17 16.35
CA ILE A 80 -19.65 -8.45 15.07
C ILE A 80 -18.82 -9.14 13.98
N LEU A 81 -17.59 -9.55 14.31
CA LEU A 81 -16.70 -10.22 13.37
C LEU A 81 -17.20 -11.63 13.01
N SER A 82 -17.71 -12.38 14.01
CA SER A 82 -18.27 -13.72 13.81
C SER A 82 -19.50 -13.68 12.89
N GLU A 83 -20.42 -12.75 13.11
CA GLU A 83 -21.61 -12.54 12.26
C GLU A 83 -21.23 -12.20 10.82
N ALA A 84 -20.16 -11.41 10.64
CA ALA A 84 -19.64 -11.06 9.32
C ALA A 84 -18.79 -12.17 8.67
N GLY A 85 -18.55 -13.30 9.36
CA GLY A 85 -17.62 -14.35 8.91
C GLY A 85 -16.17 -13.86 8.79
N ALA A 86 -15.81 -12.82 9.52
CA ALA A 86 -14.51 -12.15 9.48
C ALA A 86 -13.61 -12.59 10.63
N ALA A 87 -12.30 -12.65 10.37
CA ALA A 87 -11.30 -12.91 11.40
C ALA A 87 -10.82 -11.60 12.03
N ARG A 88 -10.39 -11.68 13.30
CA ARG A 88 -9.77 -10.55 14.02
C ARG A 88 -8.48 -10.05 13.37
N LEU A 89 -7.76 -10.95 12.70
CA LEU A 89 -6.64 -10.62 11.83
C LEU A 89 -7.07 -10.86 10.38
N ALA A 90 -7.24 -9.78 9.63
CA ALA A 90 -7.57 -9.83 8.21
C ALA A 90 -6.30 -9.67 7.37
N VAL A 91 -6.07 -10.61 6.45
CA VAL A 91 -5.07 -10.43 5.40
C VAL A 91 -5.69 -9.59 4.29
N ILE A 92 -5.27 -8.33 4.19
CA ILE A 92 -5.73 -7.43 3.14
C ILE A 92 -4.95 -7.73 1.87
N GLN A 93 -5.63 -8.29 0.88
CA GLN A 93 -5.03 -8.61 -0.41
C GLN A 93 -4.82 -7.33 -1.22
N VAL A 94 -3.55 -6.99 -1.43
CA VAL A 94 -3.17 -5.83 -2.25
C VAL A 94 -3.29 -6.20 -3.72
N LYS A 95 -4.18 -5.51 -4.44
CA LYS A 95 -4.39 -5.69 -5.89
C LYS A 95 -3.86 -4.49 -6.66
N ARG A 96 -3.48 -4.69 -7.92
CA ARG A 96 -3.05 -3.59 -8.78
C ARG A 96 -4.20 -2.59 -8.96
N PRO A 97 -4.03 -1.30 -8.60
CA PRO A 97 -5.09 -0.33 -8.66
C PRO A 97 -5.47 -0.06 -10.11
N TYR A 98 -6.77 -0.09 -10.39
CA TYR A 98 -7.30 0.14 -11.74
C TYR A 98 -7.19 1.62 -12.11
N GLY A 99 -6.83 1.92 -13.36
CA GLY A 99 -6.74 3.29 -13.87
C GLY A 99 -5.60 4.16 -13.33
N LYS A 100 -4.85 3.71 -12.33
CA LYS A 100 -3.78 4.49 -11.67
C LYS A 100 -2.41 4.45 -12.38
N ARG A 101 -2.29 3.72 -13.47
CA ARG A 101 -1.02 3.56 -14.21
C ARG A 101 -0.41 4.90 -14.63
N ASN A 102 -1.22 5.78 -15.23
CA ASN A 102 -0.72 7.06 -15.75
C ASN A 102 -0.26 7.99 -14.62
N GLU A 103 -0.95 7.95 -13.48
CA GLU A 103 -0.58 8.70 -12.28
C GLU A 103 0.79 8.25 -11.75
N ILE A 104 1.00 6.92 -11.65
CA ILE A 104 2.29 6.33 -11.24
C ILE A 104 3.41 6.73 -12.20
N LEU A 105 3.18 6.63 -13.51
CA LEU A 105 4.20 6.99 -14.50
C LEU A 105 4.57 8.48 -14.43
N LYS A 106 3.58 9.37 -14.29
CA LYS A 106 3.83 10.81 -14.15
C LYS A 106 4.59 11.15 -12.87
N ALA A 107 4.23 10.53 -11.75
CA ALA A 107 4.94 10.69 -10.49
C ALA A 107 6.39 10.20 -10.60
N ALA A 108 6.63 9.04 -11.22
CA ALA A 108 7.98 8.53 -11.45
C ALA A 108 8.82 9.41 -12.40
N ILE A 109 8.20 10.02 -13.42
CA ILE A 109 8.88 11.00 -14.30
C ILE A 109 9.30 12.23 -13.49
N SER A 110 8.39 12.78 -12.67
CA SER A 110 8.69 13.92 -11.80
C SER A 110 9.83 13.59 -10.83
N TRP A 111 9.78 12.40 -10.23
CA TRP A 111 10.85 11.90 -9.36
C TRP A 111 12.18 11.75 -10.10
N CYS A 112 12.17 11.23 -11.34
CA CYS A 112 13.36 11.10 -12.17
C CYS A 112 13.98 12.46 -12.51
N ALA A 113 13.14 13.45 -12.83
CA ALA A 113 13.57 14.82 -13.10
C ALA A 113 14.22 15.44 -11.85
N ALA A 114 13.59 15.29 -10.67
CA ALA A 114 14.12 15.80 -9.42
C ALA A 114 15.42 15.11 -8.97
N THR A 115 15.49 13.78 -9.13
CA THR A 115 16.61 12.97 -8.62
C THR A 115 17.82 12.98 -9.54
N TYR A 116 17.62 12.96 -10.86
CA TYR A 116 18.68 12.81 -11.84
C TYR A 116 18.87 14.01 -12.78
N GLY A 117 18.02 15.05 -12.67
CA GLY A 117 18.03 16.19 -13.60
C GLY A 117 17.64 15.79 -15.03
N LYS A 118 16.92 14.67 -15.20
CA LYS A 118 16.57 14.09 -16.50
C LYS A 118 15.08 13.88 -16.61
N THR A 119 14.48 14.52 -17.60
CA THR A 119 13.07 14.32 -17.95
C THR A 119 12.95 13.18 -18.95
N ILE A 120 12.09 12.22 -18.68
CA ILE A 120 11.75 11.12 -19.59
C ILE A 120 10.26 11.18 -19.95
N ILE A 121 9.89 10.58 -21.09
CA ILE A 121 8.49 10.44 -21.48
C ILE A 121 7.86 9.20 -20.82
N GLU A 122 6.53 9.15 -20.75
CA GLU A 122 5.76 8.05 -20.16
C GLU A 122 6.17 6.67 -20.70
N ARG A 123 6.42 6.58 -22.01
CA ARG A 123 6.90 5.34 -22.62
C ARG A 123 8.22 4.85 -22.00
N HIS A 124 9.19 5.74 -21.77
CA HIS A 124 10.46 5.35 -21.16
C HIS A 124 10.29 4.98 -19.68
N ALA A 125 9.42 5.66 -18.94
CA ALA A 125 9.10 5.30 -17.56
C ALA A 125 8.47 3.90 -17.49
N GLN A 126 7.58 3.58 -18.44
CA GLN A 126 7.00 2.26 -18.59
C GLN A 126 8.06 1.19 -18.89
N GLU A 127 8.95 1.45 -19.85
CA GLU A 127 10.05 0.53 -20.17
C GLU A 127 10.98 0.29 -18.96
N CYS A 128 11.20 1.32 -18.13
CA CYS A 128 11.96 1.19 -16.88
C CYS A 128 11.24 0.27 -15.89
N TRP A 129 9.93 0.43 -15.72
CA TRP A 129 9.13 -0.41 -14.84
C TRP A 129 9.07 -1.87 -15.30
N ASP A 130 8.92 -2.10 -16.60
CA ASP A 130 8.93 -3.46 -17.17
C ASP A 130 10.29 -4.14 -17.01
N ALA A 131 11.39 -3.39 -17.24
CA ALA A 131 12.74 -3.90 -17.03
C ALA A 131 13.02 -4.25 -15.56
N PHE A 132 12.57 -3.41 -14.62
CA PHE A 132 12.66 -3.70 -13.19
C PHE A 132 11.84 -4.94 -12.81
N SER A 133 10.60 -5.04 -13.29
CA SER A 133 9.71 -6.19 -13.06
C SER A 133 10.28 -7.49 -13.60
N ALA A 134 10.91 -7.46 -14.77
CA ALA A 134 11.58 -8.63 -15.35
C ALA A 134 12.80 -9.05 -14.51
N MET A 135 13.58 -8.08 -14.02
CA MET A 135 14.72 -8.34 -13.15
C MET A 135 14.29 -8.96 -11.81
N THR A 136 13.28 -8.41 -11.13
CA THR A 136 12.80 -8.94 -9.84
C THR A 136 12.24 -10.35 -9.99
N LYS A 137 11.52 -10.65 -11.07
CA LYS A 137 11.07 -12.02 -11.39
C LYS A 137 12.23 -13.00 -11.55
N ARG A 138 13.30 -12.61 -12.25
CA ARG A 138 14.50 -13.45 -12.41
C ARG A 138 15.18 -13.72 -11.07
N LEU A 139 15.31 -12.70 -10.23
CA LEU A 139 15.91 -12.84 -8.89
C LEU A 139 15.07 -13.72 -7.96
N ALA A 140 13.74 -13.65 -8.06
CA ALA A 140 12.85 -14.53 -7.30
C ALA A 140 13.02 -16.00 -7.68
N HIS A 141 13.15 -16.29 -8.98
CA HIS A 141 13.33 -17.65 -9.48
C HIS A 141 14.68 -18.28 -9.09
N GLN A 142 15.72 -17.48 -8.89
CA GLN A 142 17.04 -17.98 -8.44
C GLN A 142 17.08 -18.33 -6.94
N ARG A 143 16.08 -17.90 -6.17
CA ARG A 143 16.01 -18.13 -4.71
C ARG A 143 15.13 -19.32 -4.33
N THR A 144 14.33 -19.81 -5.27
CA THR A 144 13.49 -21.01 -5.15
C THR A 144 14.24 -22.22 -5.68
#